data_AF-A0A645DEP6-F1
#
_entry.id   AF-A0A645DEP6-F1
#
_cell.length_a   1.000
_cell.length_b   1.000
_cell.length_c   1.000
_cell.angle_alpha   90.00
_cell.angle_beta   90.00
_cell.angle_gamma   90.00
#
_symmetry.space_group_name_H-M   'P 1'
#
loop_
_entity.id
_entity.type
_entity.pdbx_description
1 polymer ?
#
loop_
_entity_poly.entity_id
_entity_poly.type
_entity_poly.pdbx_seq_one_letter_code
_entity_poly.pdbx_strand_id
1 'polypeptide(L)'
;MIGVILMVVGIAWALININSLPMVVDMTDDLHIGTFTGLYYLFSTLAAIIGPTMYGWIVDFSGGQYNLVMLVSPLFLIFALVCMAFVKRGEIRKEV
;
A
#
# COMPACT_ATOMS: atom_id res chain seq x y z
N MET A 1 -18.35 -5.62 19.12
CA MET A 1 -18.14 -6.30 17.84
C MET A 1 -17.25 -5.49 16.89
N ILE A 2 -17.55 -4.22 16.61
CA ILE A 2 -16.72 -3.36 15.73
C ILE A 2 -15.26 -3.21 16.18
N GLY A 3 -15.00 -3.15 17.50
CA GLY A 3 -13.66 -2.98 18.05
C GLY A 3 -12.69 -4.13 17.74
N VAL A 4 -13.20 -5.38 17.70
CA VAL A 4 -12.38 -6.56 17.34
C VAL A 4 -12.01 -6.48 15.85
N ILE A 5 -12.95 -6.06 15.00
CA ILE A 5 -12.69 -5.87 13.56
C ILE A 5 -11.63 -4.79 13.36
N LEU A 6 -11.76 -3.63 14.02
CA LEU A 6 -10.77 -2.56 13.94
C LEU A 6 -9.40 -3.00 14.45
N MET A 7 -9.34 -3.83 15.48
CA MET A 7 -8.09 -4.38 16.00
C MET A 7 -7.39 -5.27 14.96
N VAL A 8 -8.12 -6.19 14.33
CA VAL A 8 -7.57 -7.07 13.28
C VAL A 8 -7.14 -6.25 12.07
N VAL A 9 -7.95 -5.29 11.64
CA VAL A 9 -7.63 -4.38 10.52
C VAL A 9 -6.39 -3.55 10.85
N GLY A 10 -6.27 -3.03 12.07
CA GLY A 10 -5.10 -2.29 12.52
C GLY A 10 -3.82 -3.12 12.50
N ILE A 11 -3.88 -4.37 12.98
CA ILE A 11 -2.74 -5.31 12.92
C ILE A 11 -2.35 -5.57 11.46
N ALA A 12 -3.31 -5.86 10.59
CA ALA A 12 -3.06 -6.08 9.17
C ALA A 12 -2.41 -4.86 8.50
N TRP A 13 -2.90 -3.65 8.80
CA TRP A 13 -2.35 -2.41 8.26
C TRP A 13 -0.93 -2.11 8.75
N ALA A 14 -0.63 -2.40 10.02
CA ALA A 14 0.70 -2.23 10.59
C ALA A 14 1.73 -3.15 9.90
N LEU A 15 1.36 -4.41 9.65
CA LEU A 15 2.23 -5.37 8.96
C LEU A 15 2.59 -4.90 7.54
N ILE A 16 1.64 -4.32 6.81
CA ILE A 16 1.89 -3.78 5.46
C ILE A 16 2.86 -2.60 5.52
N ASN A 17 2.63 -1.63 6.41
CA ASN A 17 3.47 -0.42 6.49
C ASN A 17 4.90 -0.68 6.98
N ILE A 18 5.09 -1.64 7.88
CA ILE A 18 6.42 -1.95 8.41
C ILE A 18 7.29 -2.68 7.38
N ASN A 19 6.70 -3.53 6.53
CA ASN A 19 7.44 -4.33 5.56
C ASN A 19 7.59 -3.67 4.18
N SER A 20 6.80 -2.64 3.86
CA SER A 20 6.84 -1.97 2.56
C SER A 20 8.16 -1.25 2.30
N LEU A 21 8.67 -0.50 3.28
CA LEU A 21 9.92 0.25 3.12
C LEU A 21 11.14 -0.68 3.00
N PRO A 22 11.36 -1.67 3.90
CA PRO A 22 12.42 -2.67 3.75
C PRO A 22 12.39 -3.36 2.38
N MET A 23 11.21 -3.74 1.89
CA MET A 23 11.09 -4.38 0.58
C MET A 23 11.62 -3.52 -0.56
N VAL A 24 11.34 -2.21 -0.55
CA VAL A 24 11.78 -1.31 -1.61
C VAL A 24 13.28 -1.02 -1.52
N VAL A 25 13.82 -0.87 -0.31
CA VAL A 25 15.27 -0.66 -0.13
C VAL A 25 16.09 -1.93 -0.38
N ASP A 26 15.52 -3.11 -0.15
CA ASP A 26 16.15 -4.40 -0.47
C ASP A 26 16.33 -4.63 -1.99
N MET A 27 15.64 -3.85 -2.84
CA MET A 27 15.75 -3.95 -4.30
C MET A 27 16.95 -3.18 -4.88
N THR A 28 17.78 -2.54 -4.05
CA THR A 28 18.87 -1.67 -4.48
C THR A 28 20.16 -1.88 -3.69
N ASP A 29 21.28 -1.39 -4.20
CA ASP A 29 22.57 -1.40 -3.51
C ASP A 29 22.67 -0.26 -2.49
N ASP A 30 23.58 -0.39 -1.52
CA ASP A 30 23.82 0.59 -0.44
C ASP A 30 24.02 2.02 -0.94
N LEU A 31 24.59 2.17 -2.15
CA LEU A 31 24.86 3.45 -2.79
C LEU A 31 23.58 4.20 -3.23
N HIS A 32 22.48 3.49 -3.49
CA HIS A 32 21.25 4.02 -4.08
C HIS A 32 20.02 3.93 -3.15
N ILE A 33 20.21 3.52 -1.89
CA ILE A 33 19.15 3.43 -0.87
C ILE A 33 18.38 4.75 -0.74
N GLY A 34 19.07 5.90 -0.82
CA GLY A 34 18.44 7.22 -0.75
C GLY A 34 17.44 7.49 -1.89
N THR A 35 17.76 7.07 -3.11
CA THR A 35 16.89 7.24 -4.29
C THR A 35 15.65 6.36 -4.19
N PHE A 36 15.81 5.10 -3.78
CA PHE A 36 14.69 4.16 -3.62
C PHE A 36 13.76 4.58 -2.48
N THR A 37 14.33 5.06 -1.37
CA THR A 37 13.55 5.65 -0.26
C THR A 37 12.81 6.91 -0.72
N GLY A 38 13.45 7.77 -1.51
CA GLY A 38 12.82 8.95 -2.09
C GLY A 38 11.64 8.60 -3.02
N LEU A 39 11.80 7.60 -3.89
CA LEU A 39 10.72 7.09 -4.74
C LEU A 39 9.58 6.51 -3.90
N TYR A 40 9.87 5.73 -2.86
CA TYR A 40 8.87 5.21 -1.94
C TYR A 40 8.01 6.33 -1.34
N TYR A 41 8.64 7.36 -0.77
CA TYR A 41 7.90 8.47 -0.17
C TYR A 41 7.19 9.35 -1.21
N LEU A 42 7.76 9.54 -2.39
CA LEU A 42 7.11 10.26 -3.49
C LEU A 42 5.78 9.59 -3.87
N PHE A 43 5.79 8.28 -4.13
CA PHE A 43 4.57 7.56 -4.47
C PHE A 43 3.61 7.44 -3.28
N SER A 44 4.13 7.25 -2.06
CA SER A 44 3.30 7.19 -0.84
C SER A 44 2.55 8.49 -0.58
N THR A 45 3.21 9.63 -0.74
CA THR A 45 2.60 10.95 -0.55
C THR A 45 1.65 11.30 -1.70
N LEU A 46 2.01 10.94 -2.94
CA LEU A 46 1.14 11.10 -4.09
C LEU A 46 -0.15 10.27 -3.94
N ALA A 47 -0.05 9.04 -3.45
CA ALA A 47 -1.22 8.21 -3.16
C ALA A 47 -2.10 8.83 -2.05
N ALA A 48 -1.49 9.46 -1.04
CA ALA A 48 -2.24 10.16 0.01
C ALA A 48 -2.99 11.40 -0.50
N ILE A 49 -2.48 12.07 -1.54
CA ILE A 49 -3.14 13.21 -2.19
C ILE A 49 -4.26 12.72 -3.13
N ILE A 50 -3.98 11.72 -3.95
CA ILE A 50 -4.92 11.23 -4.97
C ILE A 50 -6.05 10.40 -4.35
N GLY A 51 -5.77 9.67 -3.27
CA GLY A 51 -6.73 8.75 -2.63
C GLY A 51 -8.07 9.41 -2.29
N PRO A 52 -8.12 10.51 -1.51
CA PRO A 52 -9.37 11.19 -1.17
C PRO A 52 -10.13 11.70 -2.39
N THR A 53 -9.43 12.25 -3.39
CA THR A 53 -10.05 12.75 -4.63
C THR A 53 -10.67 11.60 -5.43
N MET A 54 -9.95 10.47 -5.56
CA MET A 54 -10.48 9.28 -6.23
C MET A 54 -11.71 8.72 -5.50
N TYR A 55 -11.66 8.61 -4.16
CA TYR A 55 -12.81 8.16 -3.39
C TYR A 55 -14.00 9.11 -3.50
N GLY A 56 -13.76 10.42 -3.53
CA GLY A 56 -14.80 11.44 -3.76
C GLY A 56 -15.51 11.23 -5.10
N TRP A 57 -14.75 11.10 -6.19
CA TRP A 57 -15.32 10.80 -7.51
C TRP A 57 -16.09 9.50 -7.54
N ILE A 58 -15.58 8.43 -6.91
CA ILE A 58 -16.29 7.14 -6.84
C ILE A 58 -17.66 7.29 -6.16
N VAL A 59 -17.76 8.10 -5.10
CA VAL A 59 -19.03 8.36 -4.39
C VAL A 59 -19.98 9.22 -5.22
N ASP A 60 -19.46 10.27 -5.86
CA ASP A 60 -20.26 11.20 -6.67
C ASP A 60 -20.86 10.50 -7.89
N PHE A 61 -20.06 9.71 -8.61
CA PHE A 61 -20.55 8.90 -9.75
C PHE A 61 -21.52 7.79 -9.31
N SER A 62 -21.46 7.36 -8.05
CA SER A 62 -22.35 6.36 -7.45
C SER A 62 -23.67 6.93 -6.93
N GLY A 63 -23.93 8.24 -7.11
CA GLY A 63 -25.15 8.88 -6.63
C GLY A 63 -25.21 9.04 -5.11
N GLY A 64 -24.07 9.15 -4.43
CA GLY A 64 -23.99 9.34 -2.98
C GLY A 64 -24.03 8.05 -2.15
N GLN A 65 -23.89 6.87 -2.78
CA GLN A 65 -23.85 5.59 -2.06
C GLN A 65 -22.45 5.28 -1.51
N TYR A 66 -22.19 5.69 -0.27
CA TYR A 66 -20.94 5.39 0.45
C TYR A 66 -20.64 3.89 0.61
N ASN A 67 -21.64 3.03 0.46
CA ASN A 67 -21.47 1.58 0.54
C ASN A 67 -20.55 1.05 -0.57
N LEU A 68 -20.47 1.74 -1.71
CA LEU A 68 -19.60 1.35 -2.82
C LEU A 68 -18.12 1.59 -2.51
N VAL A 69 -17.78 2.58 -1.70
CA VAL A 69 -16.40 2.78 -1.21
C VAL A 69 -15.94 1.57 -0.42
N MET A 70 -16.81 1.03 0.44
CA MET A 70 -16.52 -0.15 1.24
C MET A 70 -16.31 -1.42 0.40
N LEU A 71 -16.93 -1.51 -0.79
CA LEU A 71 -16.73 -2.61 -1.75
C LEU A 71 -15.50 -2.42 -2.65
N VAL A 72 -15.17 -1.16 -2.98
CA VAL A 72 -14.02 -0.81 -3.81
C VAL A 72 -12.69 -0.98 -3.06
N SER A 73 -12.65 -0.73 -1.74
CA SER A 73 -11.42 -0.89 -0.96
C SER A 73 -10.85 -2.33 -0.98
N PRO A 74 -11.64 -3.41 -0.77
CA PRO A 74 -11.18 -4.78 -0.96
C PRO A 74 -10.69 -5.08 -2.38
N LEU A 75 -11.33 -4.51 -3.41
CA LEU A 75 -10.91 -4.68 -4.80
C LEU A 75 -9.51 -4.09 -5.03
N PHE A 76 -9.25 -2.91 -4.46
CA PHE A 76 -7.91 -2.29 -4.50
C PHE A 76 -6.88 -3.11 -3.72
N LEU A 77 -7.24 -3.73 -2.60
CA LEU A 77 -6.35 -4.65 -1.88
C LEU A 77 -6.02 -5.90 -2.69
N ILE A 78 -6.98 -6.45 -3.44
CA ILE A 78 -6.73 -7.59 -4.36
C ILE A 78 -5.78 -7.14 -5.48
N PHE A 79 -5.99 -5.96 -6.04
CA PHE A 79 -5.09 -5.42 -7.07
C PHE A 79 -3.67 -5.22 -6.53
N ALA A 80 -3.54 -4.67 -5.31
CA ALA A 80 -2.26 -4.56 -4.63
C ALA A 80 -1.61 -5.94 -4.41
N LEU A 81 -2.38 -6.94 -3.98
CA LEU A 81 -1.89 -8.31 -3.80
C LEU A 81 -1.39 -8.92 -5.10
N VAL A 82 -2.09 -8.70 -6.21
CA VAL A 82 -1.65 -9.11 -7.55
C VAL A 82 -0.34 -8.42 -7.93
N CYS A 83 -0.23 -7.09 -7.75
CA CYS A 83 1.01 -6.36 -7.99
C CYS A 83 2.18 -6.91 -7.15
N MET A 84 1.94 -7.18 -5.87
CA MET A 84 2.93 -7.73 -4.94
C MET A 84 3.35 -9.16 -5.33
N ALA A 85 2.45 -9.96 -5.92
CA ALA A 85 2.78 -11.30 -6.41
C ALA A 85 3.83 -11.29 -7.55
N PHE A 86 3.92 -10.19 -8.30
CA PHE A 86 4.95 -10.01 -9.33
C PHE A 86 6.28 -9.47 -8.78
N VAL A 87 6.31 -9.02 -7.52
CA VAL A 87 7.55 -8.59 -6.86
C VAL A 87 8.35 -9.83 -6.49
N LYS A 88 9.24 -10.24 -7.38
CA LYS A 88 10.26 -11.25 -7.08
C LYS A 88 11.35 -10.60 -6.25
N ARG A 89 11.50 -11.03 -4.99
CA ARG A 89 12.64 -10.65 -4.16
C ARG A 89 13.93 -11.14 -4.80
N GLY A 90 14.97 -10.30 -4.75
CA GLY A 90 16.34 -10.75 -4.58
C GLY A 90 16.45 -11.30 -3.15
N GLU A 91 16.56 -12.61 -3.04
CA GLU A 91 16.86 -13.29 -1.79
C GLU A 91 18.19 -12.76 -1.24
N ILE A 92 18.19 -12.38 0.05
CA ILE A 92 19.35 -12.23 0.95
C ILE A 92 20.64 -11.89 0.21
N ARG A 93 21.06 -10.62 0.25
CA ARG A 93 22.46 -10.28 -0.05
C ARG A 93 23.33 -11.18 0.83
N LYS A 94 23.96 -12.19 0.22
CA LYS A 94 25.01 -12.96 0.89
C LYS A 94 26.10 -11.95 1.19
N GLU A 95 26.12 -11.48 2.43
CA GLU A 95 27.32 -10.89 2.99
C GLU A 95 28.36 -12.00 2.98
N VAL A 96 29.30 -11.89 2.04
CA VAL A 96 30.57 -12.64 2.02
C VAL A 96 31.64 -11.77 2.66
#